data_AF-A0A926BG99-F1
#
_entry.id   AF-A0A926BG99-F1
#
_cell.length_a   1.000
_cell.length_b   1.000
_cell.length_c   1.000
_cell.angle_alpha   90.00
_cell.angle_beta   90.00
_cell.angle_gamma   90.00
#
_symmetry.space_group_name_H-M   'P 1'
#
loop_
_entity.id
_entity.type
_entity.pdbx_description
1 polymer ?
#
loop_
_entity_poly.entity_id
_entity_poly.type
_entity_poly.pdbx_seq_one_letter_code
_entity_poly.pdbx_strand_id
1 'polypeptide(L)'
;MLEKNRVSLNSVLAGAVLLIALLAISLSGCGGSTRDDDRLASKSTFRGMFTDGFEKAAFRPCGSDESYWVAGNTQPIYALILPNGVPVSPAPVTEVYVEVEGTLSPRGEFGHLGMYERELTVDQVLSARTVSPDACR
;
A
#
# COMPACT_ATOMS: atom_id res chain seq x y z
N MET A 1 20.49 -69.26 -45.16
CA MET A 1 20.91 -67.85 -45.27
C MET A 1 19.97 -67.02 -44.41
N LEU A 2 20.53 -66.27 -43.45
CA LEU A 2 19.94 -65.19 -42.63
C LEU A 2 18.86 -65.61 -41.62
N GLU A 3 19.12 -65.78 -40.32
CA GLU A 3 19.75 -64.93 -39.28
C GLU A 3 18.74 -64.03 -38.52
N LYS A 4 18.28 -64.58 -37.39
CA LYS A 4 18.05 -63.97 -36.07
C LYS A 4 17.51 -62.53 -35.97
N ASN A 5 16.25 -62.42 -35.54
CA ASN A 5 15.75 -61.29 -34.75
C ASN A 5 15.66 -61.68 -33.27
N ARG A 6 16.62 -61.23 -32.45
CA ARG A 6 16.52 -61.21 -30.98
C ARG A 6 16.66 -59.77 -30.51
N VAL A 7 15.52 -59.11 -30.35
CA VAL A 7 15.44 -57.83 -29.65
C VAL A 7 15.61 -58.13 -28.16
N SER A 8 16.68 -57.58 -27.57
CA SER A 8 17.06 -57.79 -26.18
C SER A 8 16.11 -57.05 -25.23
N LEU A 9 15.43 -57.82 -24.36
CA LEU A 9 14.53 -57.36 -23.30
C LEU A 9 15.16 -56.34 -22.33
N ASN A 10 16.48 -56.24 -22.29
CA ASN A 10 17.22 -55.37 -21.36
C ASN A 10 17.09 -53.87 -21.71
N SER A 11 16.57 -53.54 -22.89
CA SER A 11 16.50 -52.15 -23.38
C SER A 11 15.24 -51.41 -22.91
N VAL A 12 14.18 -52.13 -22.52
CA VAL A 12 12.89 -51.54 -22.13
C VAL A 12 12.87 -51.18 -20.63
N LEU A 13 13.59 -51.93 -19.79
CA LEU A 13 13.64 -51.70 -18.35
C LEU A 13 14.48 -50.48 -17.94
N ALA A 14 15.47 -50.06 -18.75
CA ALA A 14 16.30 -48.90 -18.45
C ALA A 14 15.59 -47.55 -18.70
N GLY A 15 14.58 -47.51 -19.58
CA GLY A 15 13.86 -46.28 -19.91
C GLY A 15 12.79 -45.88 -18.89
N ALA A 16 12.18 -46.85 -18.21
CA ALA A 16 11.07 -46.60 -17.28
C ALA A 16 11.51 -46.06 -15.90
N VAL A 17 12.74 -46.39 -15.47
CA VAL A 17 13.26 -45.97 -14.15
C VAL A 17 13.74 -44.51 -14.17
N LEU A 18 14.13 -43.97 -15.33
CA LEU A 18 14.64 -42.60 -15.44
C LEU A 18 13.53 -41.53 -15.42
N LEU A 19 12.27 -41.91 -15.71
CA LEU A 19 11.13 -40.98 -15.76
C LEU A 19 10.47 -40.72 -14.40
N ILE A 20 10.66 -41.59 -13.41
CA ILE A 20 10.06 -41.43 -12.07
C ILE A 20 10.93 -40.56 -11.16
N ALA A 21 12.25 -40.48 -11.41
CA ALA A 21 13.17 -39.69 -10.60
C ALA A 21 13.14 -38.16 -10.88
N LEU A 22 12.49 -37.72 -11.97
CA LEU A 22 12.43 -36.31 -12.36
C LEU A 22 11.17 -35.57 -11.87
N LEU A 23 10.23 -36.25 -11.19
CA LEU A 23 8.98 -35.63 -10.72
C LEU A 23 9.01 -35.16 -9.25
N ALA A 24 10.13 -35.31 -8.53
CA ALA A 24 10.18 -35.12 -7.09
C ALA A 24 10.87 -33.81 -6.62
N ILE A 25 11.29 -32.92 -7.52
CA ILE A 25 12.10 -31.75 -7.16
C ILE A 25 11.57 -30.47 -7.82
N SER A 26 10.40 -29.97 -7.39
CA SER A 26 10.03 -28.57 -7.66
C SER A 26 8.84 -28.08 -6.83
N LEU A 27 8.73 -28.54 -5.59
CA LEU A 27 7.92 -27.87 -4.56
C LEU A 27 8.84 -27.26 -3.51
N SER A 28 9.92 -26.60 -3.94
CA SER A 28 10.49 -25.52 -3.14
C SER A 28 9.53 -24.35 -3.23
N GLY A 29 8.41 -24.46 -2.50
CA GLY A 29 7.59 -23.31 -2.20
C GLY A 29 8.50 -22.27 -1.59
N CYS A 30 8.76 -21.20 -2.34
CA CYS A 30 9.28 -19.98 -1.75
C CYS A 30 8.29 -19.63 -0.65
N GLY A 31 8.67 -19.88 0.60
CA GLY A 31 8.00 -19.32 1.76
C GLY A 31 8.07 -17.82 1.59
N GLY A 32 7.04 -17.25 0.97
CA GLY A 32 6.87 -15.82 0.85
C GLY A 32 6.98 -15.27 2.25
N SER A 33 7.92 -14.37 2.45
CA SER A 33 8.12 -13.64 3.70
C SER A 33 6.84 -12.87 4.02
N THR A 34 5.88 -13.52 4.67
CA THR A 34 4.77 -12.87 5.39
C THR A 34 5.34 -12.37 6.72
N ARG A 35 6.25 -11.40 6.64
CA ARG A 35 6.82 -10.72 7.79
C ARG A 35 7.04 -9.28 7.35
N ASP A 36 5.97 -8.47 7.39
CA ASP A 36 6.01 -7.05 7.74
C ASP A 36 4.64 -6.35 7.66
N ASP A 37 3.64 -6.90 6.96
CA ASP A 37 2.30 -6.27 6.85
C ASP A 37 1.42 -6.40 8.10
N ASP A 38 1.83 -7.20 9.09
CA ASP A 38 1.06 -7.50 10.31
C ASP A 38 1.67 -6.89 11.59
N ARG A 39 2.54 -5.88 11.43
CA ARG A 39 2.70 -4.89 12.51
C ARG A 39 1.40 -4.10 12.55
N LEU A 40 0.44 -4.61 13.35
CA LEU A 40 -0.78 -3.92 13.78
C LEU A 40 -0.59 -2.42 13.63
N ALA A 41 -1.32 -1.83 12.68
CA ALA A 41 -1.18 -0.46 12.24
C ALA A 41 -0.83 0.44 13.43
N SER A 42 0.45 0.77 13.55
CA SER A 42 0.99 1.28 14.80
C SER A 42 0.84 2.78 14.80
N LYS A 43 0.19 3.31 15.84
CA LYS A 43 0.04 4.74 16.01
C LYS A 43 1.39 5.45 15.89
N SER A 44 1.47 6.42 15.00
CA SER A 44 2.69 7.17 14.66
C SER A 44 2.39 8.64 14.44
N THR A 45 3.42 9.49 14.53
CA THR A 45 3.31 10.90 14.15
C THR A 45 3.67 11.07 12.68
N PHE A 46 2.77 11.69 11.92
CA PHE A 46 2.94 12.00 10.51
C PHE A 46 3.02 13.51 10.32
N ARG A 47 3.89 13.94 9.39
CA ARG A 47 4.07 15.34 9.01
C ARG A 47 3.94 15.44 7.50
N GLY A 48 3.16 16.40 7.00
CA GLY A 48 2.89 16.46 5.58
C GLY A 48 1.91 17.55 5.17
N MET A 49 1.54 17.50 3.90
CA MET A 49 0.57 18.40 3.30
C MET A 49 -0.80 17.72 3.29
N PHE A 50 -1.79 18.36 3.91
CA PHE A 50 -3.20 17.99 3.79
C PHE A 50 -3.85 18.85 2.72
N THR A 51 -4.64 18.21 1.85
CA THR A 51 -5.39 18.86 0.78
C THR A 51 -6.85 18.44 0.86
N ASP A 52 -7.74 19.43 0.94
CA ASP A 52 -9.19 19.23 0.91
C ASP A 52 -9.82 19.76 -0.38
N GLY A 53 -10.87 19.08 -0.85
CA GLY A 53 -11.67 19.47 -2.01
C GLY A 53 -12.87 18.54 -2.20
N PHE A 54 -13.60 18.71 -3.31
CA PHE A 54 -14.74 17.84 -3.64
C PHE A 54 -14.30 16.37 -3.69
N GLU A 55 -14.90 15.54 -2.82
CA GLU A 55 -14.61 14.09 -2.68
C GLU A 55 -13.12 13.78 -2.44
N LYS A 56 -12.36 14.75 -1.92
CA LYS A 56 -10.92 14.67 -1.72
C LYS A 56 -10.56 15.13 -0.31
N ALA A 57 -10.08 14.19 0.51
CA ALA A 57 -9.35 14.46 1.74
C ALA A 57 -8.04 13.68 1.68
N ALA A 58 -6.98 14.35 1.23
CA ALA A 58 -5.70 13.71 0.91
C ALA A 58 -4.57 14.22 1.81
N PHE A 59 -3.69 13.32 2.24
CA PHE A 59 -2.47 13.65 2.98
C PHE A 59 -1.25 13.13 2.23
N ARG A 60 -0.26 13.99 2.00
CA ARG A 60 1.04 13.63 1.41
C ARG A 60 2.15 13.83 2.44
N PRO A 61 2.80 12.77 2.93
CA PRO A 61 3.90 12.89 3.88
C PRO A 61 5.05 13.73 3.31
N CYS A 62 5.74 14.49 4.17
CA CYS A 62 6.96 15.16 3.76
C CYS A 62 8.01 14.13 3.30
N GLY A 63 8.69 14.42 2.19
CA GLY A 63 9.70 13.52 1.60
C GLY A 63 9.12 12.31 0.85
N SER A 64 7.80 12.24 0.68
CA SER A 64 7.13 11.20 -0.10
C SER A 64 6.31 11.80 -1.25
N ASP A 65 6.20 11.03 -2.33
CA ASP A 65 5.27 11.29 -3.44
C ASP A 65 3.96 10.49 -3.28
N GLU A 66 3.87 9.58 -2.31
CA GLU A 66 2.64 8.85 -2.00
C GLU A 66 1.58 9.79 -1.38
N SER A 67 0.32 9.58 -1.72
CA SER A 67 -0.82 10.27 -1.11
C SER A 67 -1.77 9.27 -0.45
N TYR A 68 -2.24 9.61 0.75
CA TYR A 68 -3.14 8.79 1.56
C TYR A 68 -4.51 9.44 1.65
N TRP A 69 -5.56 8.63 1.64
CA TRP A 69 -6.89 9.08 2.03
C TRP A 69 -6.87 9.43 3.53
N VAL A 70 -7.60 10.46 3.94
CA VAL A 70 -7.63 10.90 5.33
C VAL A 70 -9.00 10.64 5.93
N ALA A 71 -9.01 10.00 7.10
CA ALA A 71 -10.19 9.75 7.90
C ALA A 71 -9.95 10.16 9.37
N GLY A 72 -10.98 10.09 10.21
CA GLY A 72 -10.87 10.33 11.65
C GLY A 72 -11.07 11.79 12.06
N ASN A 73 -10.31 12.25 13.07
CA ASN A 73 -10.48 13.55 13.70
C ASN A 73 -9.71 14.67 12.99
N THR A 74 -10.32 15.23 11.94
CA THR A 74 -9.72 16.27 11.09
C THR A 74 -10.28 17.69 11.35
N GLN A 75 -11.26 17.84 12.25
CA GLN A 75 -11.90 19.12 12.58
C GLN A 75 -10.91 20.27 12.86
N PRO A 76 -9.81 20.07 13.61
CA PRO A 76 -8.84 21.14 13.84
C PRO A 76 -8.13 21.64 12.57
N ILE A 77 -8.00 20.79 11.55
CA ILE A 77 -7.43 21.18 10.25
C ILE A 77 -8.44 22.07 9.49
N TYR A 78 -9.72 21.65 9.48
CA TYR A 78 -10.79 22.39 8.82
C TYR A 78 -11.04 23.78 9.40
N ALA A 79 -10.78 24.00 10.68
CA ALA A 79 -10.87 25.32 11.30
C ALA A 79 -9.91 26.36 10.65
N LEU A 80 -8.81 25.92 10.05
CA LEU A 80 -7.88 26.80 9.32
C LEU A 80 -8.29 27.01 7.86
N ILE A 81 -8.89 26.00 7.24
CA ILE A 81 -9.31 26.04 5.82
C ILE A 81 -10.62 26.81 5.66
N LEU A 82 -11.54 26.66 6.62
CA LEU A 82 -12.88 27.25 6.61
C LEU A 82 -13.06 28.15 7.84
N PRO A 83 -12.43 29.33 7.91
CA PRO A 83 -12.49 30.20 9.10
C PRO A 83 -13.90 30.64 9.48
N ASN A 84 -14.87 30.58 8.56
CA ASN A 84 -16.28 30.88 8.80
C ASN A 84 -17.19 29.62 8.86
N GLY A 85 -16.62 28.42 8.79
CA GLY A 85 -17.36 27.15 8.82
C GLY A 85 -18.27 26.88 7.61
N VAL A 86 -18.27 27.76 6.60
CA VAL A 86 -19.08 27.61 5.39
C VAL A 86 -18.19 27.07 4.27
N PRO A 87 -18.39 25.84 3.79
CA PRO A 87 -17.78 25.39 2.55
C PRO A 87 -18.31 26.24 1.41
N VAL A 88 -17.43 27.03 0.80
CA VAL A 88 -17.75 27.73 -0.46
C VAL A 88 -17.83 26.64 -1.52
N SER A 89 -18.85 26.63 -2.37
CA SER A 89 -18.95 25.65 -3.46
C SER A 89 -18.81 26.35 -4.82
N PRO A 90 -17.86 25.95 -5.69
CA PRO A 90 -16.79 24.99 -5.42
C PRO A 90 -15.73 25.58 -4.46
N ALA A 91 -15.27 24.79 -3.50
CA ALA A 91 -14.23 25.25 -2.57
C ALA A 91 -12.91 25.29 -3.35
N PRO A 92 -12.12 26.38 -3.26
CA PRO A 92 -10.76 26.33 -3.76
C PRO A 92 -10.00 25.23 -3.04
N VAL A 93 -9.25 24.42 -3.80
CA VAL A 93 -8.36 23.40 -3.24
C VAL A 93 -7.40 24.10 -2.30
N THR A 94 -7.52 23.82 -1.01
CA THR A 94 -6.69 24.44 0.02
C THR A 94 -5.72 23.41 0.55
N GLU A 95 -4.44 23.70 0.38
CA GLU A 95 -3.36 22.91 0.95
C GLU A 95 -2.94 23.54 2.28
N VAL A 96 -2.70 22.71 3.30
CA VAL A 96 -2.21 23.13 4.61
C VAL A 96 -1.16 22.14 5.08
N TYR A 97 -0.14 22.64 5.77
CA TYR A 97 0.81 21.75 6.44
C TYR A 97 0.19 21.29 7.76
N VAL A 98 0.30 19.99 8.05
CA VAL A 98 -0.20 19.39 9.29
C VAL A 98 0.80 18.43 9.90
N GLU A 99 0.77 18.35 11.23
CA GLU A 99 1.38 17.30 12.01
C GLU A 99 0.27 16.60 12.78
N VAL A 100 0.15 15.29 12.61
CA VAL A 100 -0.95 14.49 13.15
C VAL A 100 -0.41 13.23 13.80
N GLU A 101 -1.05 12.78 14.86
CA GLU A 101 -0.94 11.39 15.28
C GLU A 101 -2.07 10.58 14.66
N GLY A 102 -1.75 9.40 14.18
CA GLY A 102 -2.74 8.53 13.59
C GLY A 102 -2.17 7.17 13.26
N THR A 103 -2.97 6.42 12.52
CA THR A 103 -2.70 5.04 12.16
C THR A 103 -2.80 4.90 10.64
N LEU A 104 -1.74 4.38 10.01
CA LEU A 104 -1.70 4.15 8.56
C LEU A 104 -2.15 2.72 8.25
N SER A 105 -3.10 2.58 7.33
CA SER A 105 -3.59 1.26 6.92
C SER A 105 -2.55 0.46 6.12
N PRO A 106 -2.68 -0.88 6.07
CA PRO A 106 -2.09 -1.67 5.00
C PRO A 106 -2.53 -1.19 3.61
N ARG A 107 -1.81 -1.60 2.56
CA ARG A 107 -2.20 -1.26 1.18
C ARG A 107 -3.56 -1.84 0.82
N GLY A 108 -4.36 -1.09 0.06
CA GLY A 108 -5.72 -1.42 -0.36
C GLY A 108 -6.29 -0.35 -1.29
N GLU A 109 -7.61 -0.18 -1.28
CA GLU A 109 -8.33 0.81 -2.08
C GLU A 109 -9.20 1.68 -1.15
N PHE A 110 -8.86 2.96 -1.04
CA PHE A 110 -9.49 3.91 -0.11
C PHE A 110 -9.96 5.17 -0.81
N GLY A 111 -10.81 5.94 -0.11
CA GLY A 111 -11.37 7.19 -0.59
C GLY A 111 -12.37 7.03 -1.73
N HIS A 112 -12.68 8.14 -2.40
CA HIS A 112 -13.64 8.13 -3.49
C HIS A 112 -13.16 7.22 -4.63
N LEU A 113 -13.98 6.22 -4.98
CA LEU A 113 -13.69 5.22 -6.02
C LEU A 113 -12.39 4.42 -5.83
N GLY A 114 -11.88 4.32 -4.60
CA GLY A 114 -10.67 3.52 -4.32
C GLY A 114 -9.37 4.13 -4.86
N MET A 115 -9.32 5.44 -5.12
CA MET A 115 -8.18 6.11 -5.75
C MET A 115 -6.90 6.20 -4.90
N TYR A 116 -6.94 5.78 -3.63
CA TYR A 116 -5.80 5.86 -2.71
C TYR A 116 -5.37 4.47 -2.25
N GLU A 117 -4.06 4.18 -2.31
CA GLU A 117 -3.54 2.89 -1.88
C GLU A 117 -3.58 2.68 -0.37
N ARG A 118 -3.67 3.76 0.41
CA ARG A 118 -3.67 3.73 1.88
C ARG A 118 -4.59 4.80 2.46
N GLU A 119 -5.04 4.57 3.69
CA GLU A 119 -5.78 5.50 4.52
C GLU A 119 -4.97 5.84 5.78
N LEU A 120 -4.88 7.12 6.10
CA LEU A 120 -4.40 7.64 7.37
C LEU A 120 -5.59 8.02 8.23
N THR A 121 -5.84 7.23 9.27
CA THR A 121 -6.85 7.55 10.29
C THR A 121 -6.24 8.44 11.35
N VAL A 122 -6.64 9.70 11.37
CA VAL A 122 -6.14 10.73 12.29
C VAL A 122 -6.83 10.58 13.65
N ASP A 123 -6.03 10.38 14.69
CA ASP A 123 -6.50 10.37 16.08
C ASP A 123 -6.46 11.79 16.67
N GLN A 124 -5.35 12.51 16.41
CA GLN A 124 -5.10 13.82 16.97
C GLN A 124 -4.34 14.72 15.98
N VAL A 125 -4.79 15.96 15.86
CA VAL A 125 -4.05 17.01 15.15
C VAL A 125 -3.12 17.70 16.16
N LEU A 126 -1.81 17.59 15.96
CA LEU A 126 -0.80 18.20 16.82
C LEU A 126 -0.55 19.65 16.43
N SER A 127 -0.46 19.91 15.12
CA SER A 127 -0.37 21.28 14.59
C SER A 127 -0.92 21.34 13.18
N ALA A 128 -1.41 22.52 12.79
CA ALA A 128 -1.79 22.81 11.42
C ALA A 128 -1.48 24.29 11.13
N ARG A 129 -1.00 24.58 9.92
CA ARG A 129 -0.62 25.94 9.49
C ARG A 129 -0.75 26.09 7.98
N THR A 130 -0.90 27.33 7.53
CA THR A 130 -0.85 27.66 6.10
C THR A 130 0.49 27.26 5.49
N VAL A 131 0.49 26.93 4.19
CA VAL A 131 1.70 26.49 3.47
C VAL A 131 2.74 27.62 3.47
N SER A 132 3.96 27.28 3.89
CA SER A 132 5.15 28.09 3.66
C SER A 132 6.09 27.36 2.68
N PRO A 133 6.98 28.07 1.96
CA PRO A 133 7.92 27.45 1.02
C PRO A 133 8.80 26.33 1.62
N ASP A 134 8.99 26.36 2.94
CA ASP A 134 9.83 25.43 3.68
C ASP A 134 9.02 24.44 4.54
N ALA A 135 7.71 24.31 4.34
CA ALA A 135 6.85 23.53 5.24
C ALA A 135 7.27 22.06 5.38
N CYS A 136 7.76 21.44 4.30
CA CYS A 136 8.30 20.08 4.26
C CYS A 136 9.81 20.02 3.97
N ARG A 137 10.54 21.14 4.15
CA ARG A 137 11.99 21.21 3.91
C ARG A 137 12.77 20.95 5.20
#